data_AF-A0A849U7P5-F1
#
_entry.id   AF-A0A849U7P5-F1
#
_cell.length_a   1.000
_cell.length_b   1.000
_cell.length_c   1.000
_cell.angle_alpha   90.00
_cell.angle_beta   90.00
_cell.angle_gamma   90.00
#
_symmetry.space_group_name_H-M   'P 1'
#
loop_
_entity.id
_entity.type
_entity.pdbx_description
1 polymer ?
#
loop_
_entity_poly.entity_id
_entity_poly.type
_entity_poly.pdbx_seq_one_letter_code
_entity_poly.pdbx_strand_id
1 'polypeptide(L)'
;PQDGQKVRFLGINTPEVQHRDKPADAGGDEAKRWLQAKLLNKRVRLELANEKTDKYGRTLAHLFTENKEHINLQLVTAGLAAVNIYPENLLYVSELVEAEERAEKAHLGIWQQPQYQPQSVNSLSESKPIGWTRVVGRVVAIKTTNKSIYLEFSDHFQARIEKQWLTLFPDVNDYNGKTIEVRGWINKSNDRLSMLIRHPSAIKFR
;
A
#
# COMPACT_ATOMS: atom_id res chain seq x y z
N PRO A 1 4.07 -1.77 31.09
CA PRO A 1 2.90 -0.86 31.09
C PRO A 1 1.96 -1.23 29.93
N GLN A 2 0.70 -1.59 30.23
CA GLN A 2 -0.39 -1.63 29.24
C GLN A 2 -1.02 -0.23 29.24
N ASP A 3 -0.38 0.71 28.56
CA ASP A 3 -0.81 2.11 28.46
C ASP A 3 -1.87 2.35 27.37
N GLY A 4 -2.36 1.28 26.72
CA GLY A 4 -3.33 1.36 25.63
C GLY A 4 -2.77 2.01 24.37
N GLN A 5 -1.44 2.14 24.25
CA GLN A 5 -0.78 2.71 23.08
C GLN A 5 -1.16 1.94 21.81
N LYS A 6 -1.62 2.67 20.79
CA LYS A 6 -1.90 2.14 19.46
C LYS A 6 -0.70 2.39 18.55
N VAL A 7 -0.26 1.37 17.82
CA VAL A 7 0.89 1.46 16.90
C VAL A 7 0.43 1.23 15.46
N ARG A 8 0.80 2.13 14.55
CA ARG A 8 0.64 1.95 13.10
C ARG A 8 1.95 1.42 12.53
N PHE A 9 1.86 0.25 11.91
CA PHE A 9 3.02 -0.43 11.35
C PHE A 9 3.44 0.29 10.08
N LEU A 10 4.67 0.79 10.05
CA LEU A 10 5.19 1.54 8.91
C LEU A 10 5.44 0.66 7.69
N GLY A 11 5.32 1.27 6.50
CA GLY A 11 5.65 0.66 5.21
C GLY A 11 4.66 -0.37 4.69
N ILE A 12 3.63 -0.74 5.45
CA ILE A 12 2.71 -1.85 5.10
C ILE A 12 1.25 -1.48 5.33
N ASN A 13 0.34 -2.20 4.69
CA ASN A 13 -1.09 -2.14 4.91
C ASN A 13 -1.68 -3.55 4.96
N THR A 14 -2.21 -3.93 6.11
CA THR A 14 -3.02 -5.16 6.24
C THR A 14 -4.46 -4.89 5.78
N PRO A 15 -5.20 -5.88 5.27
CA PRO A 15 -6.64 -5.77 5.14
C PRO A 15 -7.28 -5.40 6.48
N GLU A 16 -8.27 -4.50 6.46
CA GLU A 16 -8.94 -4.07 7.69
C GLU A 16 -9.85 -5.18 8.22
N VAL A 17 -9.90 -5.33 9.55
CA VAL A 17 -10.88 -6.20 10.20
C VAL A 17 -12.25 -5.52 10.26
N GLN A 18 -13.29 -6.28 10.62
CA GLN A 18 -14.63 -5.71 10.76
C GLN A 18 -14.65 -4.55 11.76
N HIS A 19 -15.25 -3.43 11.34
CA HIS A 19 -15.53 -2.27 12.17
C HIS A 19 -17.04 -1.97 12.14
N ARG A 20 -17.51 -1.17 13.11
CA ARG A 20 -18.94 -0.88 13.31
C ARG A 20 -19.68 -0.49 12.02
N ASP A 21 -19.02 0.27 11.16
CA ASP A 21 -19.60 0.84 9.93
C ASP A 21 -18.98 0.27 8.64
N LYS A 22 -18.12 -0.76 8.73
CA LYS A 22 -17.44 -1.35 7.56
C LYS A 22 -17.23 -2.87 7.72
N PRO A 23 -17.61 -3.70 6.73
CA PRO A 23 -17.26 -5.12 6.75
C PRO A 23 -15.74 -5.32 6.74
N ALA A 24 -15.29 -6.50 7.18
CA ALA A 24 -13.89 -6.88 7.08
C ALA A 24 -13.45 -6.93 5.61
N ASP A 25 -12.25 -6.45 5.32
CA ASP A 25 -11.58 -6.73 4.07
C ASP A 25 -11.09 -8.20 4.10
N ALA A 26 -11.20 -8.92 3.00
CA ALA A 26 -10.80 -10.33 3.00
C ALA A 26 -9.29 -10.50 3.24
N GLY A 27 -8.93 -11.42 4.14
CA GLY A 27 -7.56 -11.54 4.68
C GLY A 27 -7.33 -10.79 6.00
N GLY A 28 -8.27 -9.97 6.46
CA GLY A 28 -8.12 -9.16 7.67
C GLY A 28 -8.05 -10.01 8.95
N ASP A 29 -8.93 -11.00 9.07
CA ASP A 29 -8.95 -11.90 10.23
C ASP A 29 -7.74 -12.86 10.23
N GLU A 30 -7.26 -13.27 9.06
CA GLU A 30 -6.00 -14.03 8.91
C GLU A 30 -4.82 -13.21 9.43
N ALA A 31 -4.69 -11.95 8.99
CA ALA A 31 -3.61 -11.06 9.42
C ALA A 31 -3.67 -10.81 10.94
N LYS A 32 -4.87 -10.58 11.48
CA LYS A 32 -5.09 -10.41 12.93
C LYS A 32 -4.70 -11.65 13.72
N ARG A 33 -5.18 -12.84 13.33
CA ARG A 33 -4.85 -14.10 14.00
C ARG A 33 -3.35 -14.38 13.95
N TRP A 34 -2.71 -14.15 12.81
CA TRP A 34 -1.26 -14.31 12.67
C TRP A 34 -0.51 -13.39 13.63
N LEU A 35 -0.90 -12.10 13.70
CA LEU A 35 -0.24 -11.13 14.57
C LEU A 35 -0.46 -11.46 16.06
N GLN A 36 -1.67 -11.87 16.45
CA GLN A 36 -1.96 -12.33 17.80
C GLN A 36 -1.13 -13.54 18.18
N ALA A 37 -1.04 -14.56 17.31
CA ALA A 37 -0.22 -15.74 17.57
C ALA A 37 1.27 -15.39 17.74
N LYS A 38 1.76 -14.34 17.07
CA LYS A 38 3.15 -13.91 17.20
C LYS A 38 3.41 -13.02 18.40
N LEU A 39 2.53 -12.08 18.70
CA LEU A 39 2.82 -10.97 19.62
C LEU A 39 1.96 -10.93 20.89
N LEU A 40 0.85 -11.66 20.97
CA LEU A 40 -0.03 -11.59 22.13
C LEU A 40 0.74 -12.00 23.39
N ASN A 41 0.68 -11.15 24.42
CA ASN A 41 1.39 -11.30 25.70
C ASN A 41 2.93 -11.36 25.57
N LYS A 42 3.50 -10.89 24.46
CA LYS A 42 4.95 -10.78 24.27
C LYS A 42 5.40 -9.32 24.21
N ARG A 43 6.67 -9.10 24.53
CA ARG A 43 7.31 -7.79 24.39
C ARG A 43 7.81 -7.61 22.96
N VAL A 44 7.76 -6.36 22.50
CA VAL A 44 8.32 -5.94 21.22
C VAL A 44 9.13 -4.67 21.43
N ARG A 45 10.17 -4.51 20.61
CA ARG A 45 10.89 -3.24 20.46
C ARG A 45 10.27 -2.47 19.31
N LEU A 46 9.97 -1.19 19.56
CA LEU A 46 9.55 -0.25 18.53
C LEU A 46 10.76 0.50 18.00
N GLU A 47 10.90 0.51 16.68
CA GLU A 47 11.78 1.43 15.98
C GLU A 47 10.92 2.53 15.39
N LEU A 48 10.99 3.72 16.00
CA LEU A 48 10.11 4.84 15.70
C LEU A 48 10.51 5.55 14.41
N ALA A 49 9.52 6.07 13.69
CA ALA A 49 9.75 7.04 12.64
C ALA A 49 10.25 8.40 13.17
N ASN A 50 10.75 9.24 12.26
CA ASN A 50 11.08 10.63 12.53
C ASN A 50 9.85 11.39 13.07
N GLU A 51 8.70 11.24 12.39
CA GLU A 51 7.40 11.61 12.95
C GLU A 51 6.90 10.47 13.85
N LYS A 52 6.74 10.75 15.14
CA LYS A 52 6.46 9.69 16.12
C LYS A 52 5.01 9.24 16.15
N THR A 53 4.07 10.10 15.77
CA THR A 53 2.63 9.84 15.87
C THR A 53 1.89 10.37 14.67
N ASP A 54 0.89 9.62 14.19
CA ASP A 54 -0.01 10.15 13.16
C ASP A 54 -1.12 11.04 13.73
N LYS A 55 -1.91 11.64 12.84
CA LYS A 55 -3.06 12.50 13.20
C LYS A 55 -4.15 11.82 14.04
N TYR A 56 -4.12 10.49 14.17
CA TYR A 56 -5.04 9.71 15.00
C TYR A 56 -4.42 9.34 16.37
N GLY A 57 -3.24 9.88 16.68
CA GLY A 57 -2.50 9.60 17.91
C GLY A 57 -1.86 8.21 17.95
N ARG A 58 -1.73 7.52 16.82
CA ARG A 58 -1.06 6.21 16.78
C ARG A 58 0.44 6.40 16.63
N THR A 59 1.22 5.68 17.43
CA THR A 59 2.68 5.65 17.31
C THR A 59 3.08 5.02 15.96
N LEU A 60 3.97 5.67 15.22
CA LEU A 60 4.48 5.20 13.93
C LEU A 60 5.76 4.39 14.15
N ALA A 61 5.74 3.10 13.84
CA ALA A 61 6.91 2.25 14.10
C ALA A 61 7.05 1.03 13.18
N HIS A 62 8.29 0.54 13.08
CA HIS A 62 8.59 -0.86 12.78
C HIS A 62 8.69 -1.66 14.09
N LEU A 63 8.18 -2.89 14.08
CA LEU A 63 8.14 -3.73 15.27
C LEU A 63 9.15 -4.87 15.17
N PHE A 64 9.86 -5.12 16.26
CA PHE A 64 10.81 -6.22 16.38
C PHE A 64 10.49 -7.07 17.60
N THR A 65 10.56 -8.40 17.46
CA THR A 65 10.52 -9.31 18.62
C THR A 65 11.80 -9.20 19.45
N GLU A 66 11.82 -9.78 20.66
CA GLU A 66 13.04 -9.87 21.47
C GLU A 66 14.18 -10.63 20.74
N ASN A 67 13.81 -11.57 19.85
CA ASN A 67 14.74 -12.28 18.98
C ASN A 67 15.09 -11.52 17.69
N LYS A 68 14.77 -10.21 17.64
CA LYS A 68 15.07 -9.29 16.53
C LYS A 68 14.35 -9.61 15.21
N GLU A 69 13.25 -10.36 15.24
CA GLU A 69 12.45 -10.61 14.02
C GLU A 69 11.64 -9.36 13.67
N HIS A 70 11.76 -8.89 12.42
CA HIS A 70 11.04 -7.72 11.91
C HIS A 70 9.60 -8.06 11.53
N ILE A 71 8.64 -7.71 12.38
CA ILE A 71 7.23 -8.13 12.23
C ILE A 71 6.58 -7.55 10.97
N ASN A 72 6.91 -6.31 10.60
CA ASN A 72 6.34 -5.69 9.39
C ASN A 72 6.72 -6.50 8.14
N LEU A 73 8.00 -6.88 8.02
CA LEU A 73 8.50 -7.71 6.93
C LEU A 73 7.91 -9.11 6.96
N GLN A 74 7.74 -9.70 8.15
CA GLN A 74 7.13 -11.03 8.29
C GLN A 74 5.66 -11.06 7.83
N LEU A 75 4.88 -10.02 8.11
CA LEU A 75 3.51 -9.89 7.59
C LEU A 75 3.48 -9.86 6.05
N VAL A 76 4.38 -9.09 5.43
CA VAL A 76 4.47 -9.01 3.97
C VAL A 76 4.96 -10.34 3.37
N THR A 77 5.97 -10.96 3.99
CA THR A 77 6.52 -12.26 3.58
C THR A 77 5.45 -13.35 3.59
N ALA A 78 4.54 -13.32 4.57
CA ALA A 78 3.41 -14.25 4.67
C ALA A 78 2.25 -13.92 3.72
N GLY A 79 2.34 -12.84 2.93
CA GLY A 79 1.26 -12.36 2.07
C GLY A 79 0.06 -11.80 2.85
N LEU A 80 0.27 -11.30 4.07
CA LEU A 80 -0.80 -10.78 4.94
C LEU A 80 -0.90 -9.25 4.93
N ALA A 81 -0.01 -8.58 4.21
CA ALA A 81 0.00 -7.13 4.04
C ALA A 81 0.57 -6.77 2.66
N ALA A 82 0.07 -5.66 2.09
CA ALA A 82 0.66 -5.01 0.93
C ALA A 82 1.63 -3.90 1.38
N VAL A 83 2.65 -3.61 0.57
CA VAL A 83 3.54 -2.47 0.79
C VAL A 83 2.77 -1.17 0.58
N ASN A 84 2.89 -0.24 1.52
CA ASN A 84 2.27 1.07 1.45
C ASN A 84 3.15 2.13 2.12
N ILE A 85 3.91 2.87 1.31
CA ILE A 85 4.92 3.82 1.77
C ILE A 85 4.32 5.22 1.92
N TYR A 86 4.54 5.83 3.09
CA TYR A 86 4.27 7.23 3.36
C TYR A 86 5.61 7.95 3.60
N PRO A 87 6.15 8.65 2.58
CA PRO A 87 7.36 9.46 2.74
C PRO A 87 7.19 10.48 3.87
N GLU A 88 8.22 10.79 4.66
CA GLU A 88 9.66 10.45 4.53
C GLU A 88 10.08 9.10 5.15
N ASN A 89 9.12 8.24 5.52
CA ASN A 89 9.43 6.96 6.18
C ASN A 89 9.87 5.91 5.15
N LEU A 90 11.17 5.87 4.85
CA LEU A 90 11.76 5.04 3.80
C LEU A 90 12.61 3.86 4.32
N LEU A 91 12.57 3.57 5.62
CA LEU A 91 13.27 2.42 6.19
C LEU A 91 12.69 1.10 5.66
N TYR A 92 13.58 0.17 5.32
CA TYR A 92 13.27 -1.19 4.86
C TYR A 92 12.42 -1.30 3.60
N VAL A 93 12.31 -0.22 2.80
CA VAL A 93 11.45 -0.21 1.60
C VAL A 93 11.84 -1.32 0.63
N SER A 94 13.14 -1.49 0.37
CA SER A 94 13.64 -2.51 -0.57
C SER A 94 13.26 -3.92 -0.09
N GLU A 95 13.51 -4.22 1.19
CA GLU A 95 13.21 -5.53 1.79
C GLU A 95 11.72 -5.84 1.78
N LEU A 96 10.88 -4.84 2.08
CA LEU A 96 9.43 -4.97 2.03
C LEU A 96 8.93 -5.21 0.61
N VAL A 97 9.44 -4.47 -0.38
CA VAL A 97 9.06 -4.64 -1.79
C VAL A 97 9.47 -6.01 -2.30
N GLU A 98 10.69 -6.46 -2.04
CA GLU A 98 11.14 -7.79 -2.43
C GLU A 98 10.31 -8.91 -1.77
N ALA A 99 9.96 -8.76 -0.48
CA ALA A 99 9.12 -9.73 0.21
C ALA A 99 7.71 -9.77 -0.38
N GLU A 100 7.15 -8.62 -0.74
CA GLU A 100 5.84 -8.53 -1.39
C GLU A 100 5.87 -9.24 -2.75
N GLU A 101 6.90 -8.99 -3.56
CA GLU A 101 7.06 -9.66 -4.85
C GLU A 101 7.17 -11.18 -4.73
N ARG A 102 7.90 -11.68 -3.72
CA ARG A 102 7.98 -13.12 -3.44
C ARG A 102 6.62 -13.68 -3.02
N ALA A 103 5.90 -12.99 -2.13
CA ALA A 103 4.58 -13.41 -1.68
C ALA A 103 3.53 -13.38 -2.80
N GLU A 104 3.57 -12.37 -3.67
CA GLU A 104 2.74 -12.27 -4.87
C GLU A 104 3.01 -13.44 -5.82
N LYS A 105 4.27 -13.70 -6.17
CA LYS A 105 4.66 -14.80 -7.07
C LYS A 105 4.25 -16.17 -6.50
N ALA A 106 4.42 -16.36 -5.20
CA ALA A 106 4.04 -17.58 -4.50
C ALA A 106 2.53 -17.70 -4.21
N HIS A 107 1.72 -16.71 -4.60
CA HIS A 107 0.27 -16.68 -4.36
C HIS A 107 -0.06 -16.93 -2.88
N LEU A 108 0.55 -16.15 -1.98
CA LEU A 108 0.33 -16.29 -0.53
C LEU A 108 -0.75 -15.34 0.00
N GLY A 109 -1.48 -15.76 1.03
CA GLY A 109 -2.41 -14.91 1.77
C GLY A 109 -3.38 -14.10 0.89
N ILE A 110 -3.34 -12.78 1.00
CA ILE A 110 -4.21 -11.85 0.26
C ILE A 110 -4.06 -12.00 -1.26
N TRP A 111 -2.90 -12.43 -1.74
CA TRP A 111 -2.58 -12.58 -3.16
C TRP A 111 -3.32 -13.75 -3.84
N GLN A 112 -4.03 -14.59 -3.07
CA GLN A 112 -4.92 -15.63 -3.62
C GLN A 112 -6.34 -15.12 -3.87
N GLN A 113 -6.70 -13.99 -3.26
CA GLN A 113 -8.07 -13.54 -3.25
C GLN A 113 -8.38 -12.72 -4.51
N PRO A 114 -9.58 -12.87 -5.11
CA PRO A 114 -9.94 -12.17 -6.34
C PRO A 114 -9.82 -10.64 -6.26
N GLN A 115 -10.17 -10.03 -5.13
CA GLN A 115 -10.16 -8.57 -4.96
C GLN A 115 -8.75 -7.94 -4.92
N TYR A 116 -7.69 -8.74 -4.71
CA TYR A 116 -6.30 -8.27 -4.79
C TYR A 116 -5.62 -8.64 -6.12
N GLN A 117 -6.38 -9.18 -7.09
CA GLN A 117 -5.86 -9.40 -8.43
C GLN A 117 -5.83 -8.10 -9.23
N PRO A 118 -4.84 -7.93 -10.14
CA PRO A 118 -4.81 -6.78 -11.04
C PRO A 118 -6.05 -6.72 -11.92
N GLN A 119 -6.65 -5.54 -12.03
CA GLN A 119 -7.80 -5.27 -12.90
C GLN A 119 -7.36 -4.42 -14.09
N SER A 120 -7.93 -4.67 -15.27
CA SER A 120 -7.69 -3.81 -16.43
C SER A 120 -8.34 -2.44 -16.20
N VAL A 121 -7.69 -1.36 -16.63
CA VAL A 121 -8.29 -0.03 -16.64
C VAL A 121 -9.64 0.00 -17.38
N ASN A 122 -9.81 -0.82 -18.41
CA ASN A 122 -11.06 -0.90 -19.19
C ASN A 122 -12.19 -1.63 -18.44
N SER A 123 -11.85 -2.44 -17.43
CA SER A 123 -12.82 -3.13 -16.57
C SER A 123 -13.19 -2.33 -15.31
N LEU A 124 -12.55 -1.18 -15.08
CA LEU A 124 -12.94 -0.26 -14.02
C LEU A 124 -14.29 0.39 -14.39
N SER A 125 -15.38 -0.32 -14.10
CA SER A 125 -16.74 0.18 -14.30
C SER A 125 -17.10 1.27 -13.27
N GLU A 126 -18.18 2.02 -13.53
CA GLU A 126 -18.66 3.15 -12.72
C GLU A 126 -18.87 2.82 -11.22
N SER A 127 -18.99 1.55 -10.84
CA SER A 127 -18.97 1.12 -9.45
C SER A 127 -17.54 1.22 -8.90
N LYS A 128 -17.29 2.28 -8.14
CA LYS A 128 -16.02 2.54 -7.44
C LYS A 128 -15.54 1.26 -6.71
N PRO A 129 -14.36 0.70 -7.05
CA PRO A 129 -13.80 -0.40 -6.27
C PRO A 129 -13.60 0.07 -4.82
N ILE A 130 -14.08 -0.74 -3.88
CA ILE A 130 -14.01 -0.45 -2.45
C ILE A 130 -12.65 -0.94 -1.95
N GLY A 131 -11.83 -0.02 -1.45
CA GLY A 131 -10.58 -0.34 -0.77
C GLY A 131 -9.33 -0.18 -1.62
N TRP A 132 -8.30 -0.97 -1.28
CA TRP A 132 -7.02 -0.99 -1.98
C TRP A 132 -7.15 -1.82 -3.26
N THR A 133 -6.60 -1.35 -4.37
CA THR A 133 -6.83 -1.92 -5.70
C THR A 133 -5.55 -1.86 -6.54
N ARG A 134 -5.43 -2.78 -7.49
CA ARG A 134 -4.36 -2.85 -8.50
C ARG A 134 -4.97 -2.65 -9.87
N VAL A 135 -4.45 -1.68 -10.61
CA VAL A 135 -4.95 -1.31 -11.94
C VAL A 135 -3.82 -1.45 -12.94
N VAL A 136 -4.07 -2.18 -14.03
CA VAL A 136 -3.15 -2.36 -15.14
C VAL A 136 -3.70 -1.64 -16.36
N GLY A 137 -2.86 -0.85 -17.00
CA GLY A 137 -3.22 -0.21 -18.26
C GLY A 137 -2.01 0.45 -18.92
N ARG A 138 -2.22 0.89 -20.16
CA ARG A 138 -1.23 1.69 -20.89
C ARG A 138 -1.35 3.15 -20.47
N VAL A 139 -0.24 3.80 -20.18
CA VAL A 139 -0.21 5.26 -20.01
C VAL A 139 -0.32 5.89 -21.40
N VAL A 140 -1.43 6.59 -21.65
CA VAL A 140 -1.73 7.21 -22.94
C VAL A 140 -1.22 8.65 -23.03
N ALA A 141 -1.09 9.32 -21.89
CA ALA A 141 -0.53 10.66 -21.80
C ALA A 141 0.02 10.93 -20.40
N ILE A 142 0.86 11.97 -20.30
CA ILE A 142 1.31 12.52 -19.03
C ILE A 142 0.92 13.99 -18.98
N LYS A 143 0.15 14.37 -17.96
CA LYS A 143 -0.25 15.75 -17.73
C LYS A 143 0.45 16.30 -16.49
N THR A 144 1.04 17.47 -16.64
CA THR A 144 1.74 18.16 -15.54
C THR A 144 0.98 19.42 -15.13
N THR A 145 0.89 19.65 -13.83
CA THR A 145 0.37 20.87 -13.22
C THR A 145 1.42 21.46 -12.27
N ASN A 146 1.13 22.58 -11.63
CA ASN A 146 2.04 23.16 -10.64
C ASN A 146 2.26 22.26 -9.41
N LYS A 147 1.31 21.38 -9.06
CA LYS A 147 1.37 20.57 -7.83
C LYS A 147 1.54 19.06 -8.08
N SER A 148 1.15 18.58 -9.25
CA SER A 148 1.09 17.13 -9.51
C SER A 148 1.37 16.79 -10.96
N ILE A 149 1.79 15.55 -11.16
CA ILE A 149 1.90 14.85 -12.43
C ILE A 149 0.81 13.78 -12.46
N TYR A 150 0.16 13.63 -13.61
CA TYR A 150 -0.91 12.68 -13.84
C TYR A 150 -0.49 11.74 -14.96
N LEU A 151 -0.42 10.45 -14.65
CA LEU A 151 -0.31 9.37 -15.63
C LEU A 151 -1.74 9.03 -16.07
N GLU A 152 -2.08 9.42 -17.29
CA GLU A 152 -3.40 9.23 -17.86
C GLU A 152 -3.49 7.84 -18.48
N PHE A 153 -4.49 7.05 -18.12
CA PHE A 153 -4.73 5.72 -18.70
C PHE A 153 -5.99 5.68 -19.56
N SER A 154 -7.00 6.48 -19.19
CA SER A 154 -8.25 6.67 -19.92
C SER A 154 -8.90 7.98 -19.48
N ASP A 155 -10.00 8.36 -20.12
CA ASP A 155 -10.79 9.54 -19.70
C ASP A 155 -11.36 9.40 -18.28
N HIS A 156 -11.51 8.15 -17.80
CA HIS A 156 -12.11 7.84 -16.50
C HIS A 156 -11.11 7.50 -15.40
N PHE A 157 -9.84 7.17 -15.71
CA PHE A 157 -8.84 6.78 -14.70
C PHE A 157 -7.46 7.38 -14.93
N GLN A 158 -6.88 7.91 -13.85
CA GLN A 158 -5.52 8.46 -13.80
C GLN A 158 -4.79 8.08 -12.50
N ALA A 159 -3.47 7.93 -12.57
CA ALA A 159 -2.61 7.90 -11.40
C ALA A 159 -1.99 9.29 -11.16
N ARG A 160 -2.01 9.77 -9.91
CA ARG A 160 -1.54 11.10 -9.53
C ARG A 160 -0.30 10.99 -8.65
N ILE A 161 0.78 11.65 -9.06
CA ILE A 161 2.03 11.79 -8.30
C ILE A 161 2.14 13.26 -7.89
N GLU A 162 2.31 13.54 -6.60
CA GLU A 162 2.54 14.91 -6.14
C GLU A 162 4.01 15.30 -6.35
N LYS A 163 4.25 16.53 -6.83
CA LYS A 163 5.61 16.99 -7.17
C LYS A 163 6.56 17.00 -5.99
N GLN A 164 6.05 17.12 -4.76
CA GLN A 164 6.85 17.02 -3.54
C GLN A 164 7.55 15.65 -3.38
N TRP A 165 7.06 14.59 -4.02
CA TRP A 165 7.66 13.25 -3.97
C TRP A 165 8.42 12.90 -5.24
N LEU A 166 8.49 13.80 -6.23
CA LEU A 166 9.03 13.48 -7.56
C LEU A 166 10.50 13.04 -7.52
N THR A 167 11.27 13.51 -6.53
CA THR A 167 12.67 13.11 -6.29
C THR A 167 12.82 11.62 -5.94
N LEU A 168 11.75 10.96 -5.50
CA LEU A 168 11.76 9.52 -5.22
C LEU A 168 11.53 8.67 -6.47
N PHE A 169 11.04 9.25 -7.56
CA PHE A 169 10.67 8.52 -8.76
C PHE A 169 11.83 8.51 -9.78
N PRO A 170 11.94 7.46 -10.62
CA PRO A 170 12.66 7.59 -11.88
C PRO A 170 11.99 8.66 -12.77
N ASP A 171 12.58 8.95 -13.93
CA ASP A 171 11.95 9.90 -14.85
C ASP A 171 10.53 9.42 -15.20
N VAL A 172 9.53 10.21 -14.78
CA VAL A 172 8.13 9.87 -14.98
C VAL A 172 7.76 9.79 -16.46
N ASN A 173 8.53 10.43 -17.34
CA ASN A 173 8.33 10.35 -18.78
C ASN A 173 8.59 8.93 -19.31
N ASP A 174 9.37 8.11 -18.61
CA ASP A 174 9.63 6.71 -19.00
C ASP A 174 8.36 5.85 -18.96
N TYR A 175 7.33 6.28 -18.23
CA TYR A 175 6.04 5.59 -18.21
C TYR A 175 5.20 5.85 -19.47
N ASN A 176 5.47 6.91 -20.24
CA ASN A 176 4.63 7.28 -21.37
C ASN A 176 4.58 6.17 -22.44
N GLY A 177 3.38 5.78 -22.83
CA GLY A 177 3.16 4.70 -23.80
C GLY A 177 3.45 3.29 -23.28
N LYS A 178 3.87 3.11 -22.02
CA LYS A 178 4.13 1.80 -21.41
C LYS A 178 2.89 1.25 -20.72
N THR A 179 2.80 -0.08 -20.67
CA THR A 179 1.83 -0.76 -19.81
C THR A 179 2.42 -0.90 -18.41
N ILE A 180 1.71 -0.36 -17.43
CA ILE A 180 2.12 -0.41 -16.03
C ILE A 180 0.96 -0.87 -15.16
N GLU A 181 1.29 -1.44 -14.02
CA GLU A 181 0.41 -1.58 -12.87
C GLU A 181 0.62 -0.39 -11.93
N VAL A 182 -0.47 0.18 -11.45
CA VAL A 182 -0.50 1.10 -10.30
C VAL A 182 -1.36 0.52 -9.19
N ARG A 183 -0.99 0.76 -7.94
CA ARG A 183 -1.69 0.17 -6.78
C ARG A 183 -1.87 1.12 -5.62
N GLY A 184 -3.02 1.05 -4.97
CA GLY A 184 -3.43 1.98 -3.92
C GLY A 184 -4.94 2.16 -3.83
N TRP A 185 -5.37 3.23 -3.17
CA TRP A 185 -6.79 3.56 -3.02
C TRP A 185 -7.26 4.47 -4.14
N ILE A 186 -8.42 4.15 -4.71
CA ILE A 186 -9.08 4.94 -5.74
C ILE A 186 -10.02 5.95 -5.07
N ASN A 187 -9.86 7.21 -5.46
CA ASN A 187 -10.76 8.31 -5.11
C ASN A 187 -11.53 8.76 -6.36
N LYS A 188 -12.78 9.21 -6.20
CA LYS A 188 -13.58 9.77 -7.29
C LYS A 188 -13.68 11.29 -7.10
N SER A 189 -13.42 12.06 -8.14
CA SER A 189 -13.64 13.51 -8.19
C SER A 189 -14.15 13.90 -9.57
N ASN A 190 -15.30 14.60 -9.65
CA ASN A 190 -15.92 15.07 -10.91
C ASN A 190 -15.82 14.05 -12.05
N ASP A 191 -16.32 12.84 -11.79
CA ASP A 191 -16.38 11.68 -12.71
C ASP A 191 -15.06 11.04 -13.16
N ARG A 192 -13.93 11.45 -12.57
CA ARG A 192 -12.64 10.80 -12.78
C ARG A 192 -12.21 10.03 -11.55
N LEU A 193 -11.82 8.78 -11.76
CA LEU A 193 -11.15 7.95 -10.78
C LEU A 193 -9.67 8.35 -10.74
N SER A 194 -9.15 8.54 -9.54
CA SER A 194 -7.75 8.91 -9.33
C SER A 194 -7.13 8.10 -8.20
N MET A 195 -5.95 7.55 -8.46
CA MET A 195 -5.14 6.86 -7.47
C MET A 195 -3.93 7.73 -7.12
N LEU A 196 -3.75 8.04 -5.84
CA LEU A 196 -2.57 8.79 -5.37
C LEU A 196 -1.38 7.83 -5.19
N ILE A 197 -0.29 8.11 -5.90
CA ILE A 197 0.95 7.35 -5.83
C ILE A 197 1.97 8.18 -5.04
N ARG A 198 2.36 7.66 -3.87
CA ARG A 198 3.29 8.36 -2.96
C ARG A 198 4.76 7.98 -3.16
N HIS A 199 5.00 6.81 -3.71
CA HIS A 199 6.33 6.21 -3.82
C HIS A 199 6.35 5.30 -5.07
N PRO A 200 7.48 5.18 -5.80
CA PRO A 200 7.58 4.36 -7.01
C PRO A 200 7.27 2.88 -6.79
N SER A 201 7.41 2.35 -5.56
CA SER A 201 7.02 0.96 -5.26
C SER A 201 5.55 0.65 -5.53
N ALA A 202 4.68 1.67 -5.62
CA ALA A 202 3.29 1.52 -6.02
C ALA A 202 3.09 1.47 -7.56
N ILE A 203 4.16 1.43 -8.34
CA ILE A 203 4.17 1.27 -9.80
C ILE A 203 5.00 0.04 -10.18
N LYS A 204 4.52 -0.79 -11.11
CA LYS A 204 5.26 -1.92 -11.69
C LYS A 204 5.12 -1.91 -13.21
N PHE A 205 6.21 -2.13 -13.95
CA PHE A 205 6.10 -2.40 -15.39
C PHE A 205 5.45 -3.77 -15.63
N ARG A 206 4.66 -3.88 -16.71
CA ARG A 206 3.93 -5.08 -17.11
C ARG A 206 4.26 -5.46 -18.55
#